data_AF-X1TS61-F1
#
_entry.id   AF-X1TS61-F1
#
_cell.length_a   1.000
_cell.length_b   1.000
_cell.length_c   1.000
_cell.angle_alpha   90.00
_cell.angle_beta   90.00
_cell.angle_gamma   90.00
#
_symmetry.space_group_name_H-M   'P 1'
#
loop_
_entity.id
_entity.type
_entity.pdbx_description
1 polymer ?
#
loop_
_entity_poly.entity_id
_entity_poly.type
_entity_poly.pdbx_seq_one_letter_code
_entity_poly.pdbx_strand_id
1 'polypeptide(L)' 'MVEQEENKKEEFAKEFMTDEGLKGKARRIKIMNIIEKVGYNKDKIKVAYLRSTISERIHHD' A
#
# COMPACT_ATOMS: atom_id res chain seq x y z
N MET A 1 -19.64 8.11 -8.90
CA MET A 1 -18.56 7.35 -9.57
C MET A 1 -17.32 7.19 -8.70
N VAL A 2 -16.95 8.19 -7.88
CA VAL A 2 -15.79 8.12 -6.95
C VAL A 2 -15.92 7.01 -5.89
N GLU A 3 -17.12 6.82 -5.34
CA GLU A 3 -17.38 5.87 -4.23
C GLU A 3 -17.11 4.40 -4.62
N GLN A 4 -17.38 4.01 -5.87
CA GLN A 4 -17.11 2.66 -6.37
C GLN A 4 -15.61 2.39 -6.49
N GLU A 5 -14.84 3.41 -6.85
CA GLU A 5 -13.39 3.29 -7.01
C GLU A 5 -12.67 3.29 -5.66
N GLU A 6 -13.17 4.05 -4.69
CA GLU A 6 -12.69 3.98 -3.31
C GLU A 6 -12.96 2.61 -2.67
N ASN A 7 -14.14 2.04 -2.85
CA ASN A 7 -14.47 0.70 -2.35
C ASN A 7 -13.55 -0.37 -2.94
N LYS A 8 -13.35 -0.35 -4.27
CA LYS A 8 -12.43 -1.27 -4.95
C LYS A 8 -10.99 -1.16 -4.42
N LYS A 9 -10.52 0.07 -4.20
CA LYS A 9 -9.21 0.35 -3.62
C LYS A 9 -9.07 -0.20 -2.21
N GLU A 10 -10.10 -0.01 -1.39
CA GLU A 10 -10.10 -0.52 -0.02
C GLU A 10 -10.14 -2.05 0.05
N GLU A 11 -10.97 -2.70 -0.79
CA GLU A 11 -11.03 -4.16 -0.87
C GLU A 11 -9.68 -4.74 -1.30
N PHE A 12 -9.09 -4.21 -2.37
CA PHE A 12 -7.78 -4.64 -2.83
C PHE A 12 -6.70 -4.46 -1.75
N ALA A 13 -6.72 -3.34 -1.03
CA ALA A 13 -5.80 -3.10 0.07
C ALA A 13 -5.98 -4.13 1.20
N LYS A 14 -7.22 -4.53 1.52
CA LYS A 14 -7.51 -5.57 2.53
C LYS A 14 -7.00 -6.94 2.10
N GLU A 15 -7.19 -7.32 0.84
CA GLU A 15 -6.67 -8.58 0.28
C GLU A 15 -5.15 -8.62 0.32
N PHE A 16 -4.49 -7.58 -0.21
CA PHE A 16 -3.03 -7.47 -0.19
C PHE A 16 -2.48 -7.54 1.24
N MET A 17 -3.12 -6.86 2.20
CA MET A 17 -2.73 -6.91 3.60
C MET A 17 -2.89 -8.32 4.18
N THR A 18 -3.93 -9.05 3.79
CA THR A 18 -4.16 -10.42 4.27
C THR A 18 -3.09 -11.36 3.74
N ASP A 19 -2.78 -11.29 2.43
CA ASP A 19 -1.76 -12.09 1.76
C ASP A 19 -0.36 -11.87 2.38
N GLU A 20 -0.03 -10.62 2.72
CA GLU A 20 1.27 -10.23 3.29
C GLU A 20 1.30 -10.29 4.83
N GLY A 21 0.23 -10.76 5.48
CA GLY A 21 0.14 -10.87 6.94
C GLY A 21 0.14 -9.51 7.69
N LEU A 22 -0.23 -8.43 7.02
CA LEU A 22 -0.26 -7.06 7.53
C LEU A 22 -1.60 -6.74 8.20
N LYS A 23 -1.56 -6.00 9.31
CA LYS A 23 -2.76 -5.54 10.03
C LYS A 23 -2.65 -4.08 10.44
N GLY A 24 -3.81 -3.45 10.65
CA GLY A 24 -3.91 -2.10 11.24
C GLY A 24 -4.25 -0.98 10.25
N LYS A 25 -4.99 0.02 10.75
CA LYS A 25 -5.55 1.12 9.96
C LYS A 25 -4.47 1.96 9.25
N ALA A 26 -3.38 2.28 9.94
CA ALA A 26 -2.30 3.09 9.38
C ALA A 26 -1.62 2.41 8.18
N ARG A 27 -1.42 1.09 8.25
CA ARG A 27 -0.86 0.30 7.13
C ARG A 27 -1.82 0.27 5.95
N ARG A 28 -3.12 0.11 6.20
CA ARG A 28 -4.16 0.14 5.16
C ARG A 28 -4.18 1.48 4.41
N ILE A 29 -4.21 2.60 5.13
CA ILE A 29 -4.16 3.94 4.52
C ILE A 29 -2.90 4.10 3.67
N LYS A 30 -1.74 3.64 4.18
CA LYS A 30 -0.48 3.69 3.44
C LYS A 30 -0.53 2.87 2.14
N ILE A 31 -1.11 1.67 2.19
CA ILE A 31 -1.27 0.80 1.02
C ILE A 31 -2.24 1.42 0.01
N MET A 32 -3.36 2.00 0.45
CA MET A 32 -4.29 2.73 -0.42
C MET A 32 -3.59 3.88 -1.14
N ASN A 33 -2.78 4.68 -0.43
CA ASN A 33 -1.99 5.76 -1.04
C ASN A 33 -0.91 5.25 -2.01
N ILE A 34 -0.40 4.02 -1.82
CA ILE A 34 0.52 3.38 -2.75
C ILE A 34 -0.23 2.91 -4.00
N ILE A 35 -1.41 2.31 -3.85
CA ILE A 35 -2.27 1.87 -4.96
C ILE A 35 -2.59 3.04 -5.89
N GLU A 36 -2.89 4.23 -5.35
CA GLU A 36 -3.13 5.44 -6.15
C GLU A 36 -1.93 5.83 -7.03
N LYS A 37 -0.70 5.50 -6.61
CA LYS A 37 0.53 5.87 -7.32
C LYS A 37 0.98 4.81 -8.32
N VAL A 38 0.80 3.53 -7.99
CA VAL A 38 1.37 2.41 -8.77
C VAL A 38 0.33 1.52 -9.45
N GLY A 39 -0.96 1.76 -9.15
CA GLY A 39 -2.09 0.94 -9.59
C GLY A 39 -2.25 -0.35 -8.78
N TYR A 40 -3.17 -1.19 -9.24
CA TYR A 40 -3.55 -2.48 -8.62
C TYR A 40 -2.57 -3.62 -8.92
N ASN A 41 -1.27 -3.39 -8.77
CA ASN A 41 -0.23 -4.40 -9.01
C ASN A 41 0.44 -4.80 -7.68
N LYS A 42 0.21 -6.05 -7.23
CA LYS A 42 0.68 -6.54 -5.93
C LYS A 42 2.20 -6.42 -5.75
N ASP A 43 3.00 -6.76 -6.78
CA ASP A 43 4.46 -6.68 -6.70
C ASP A 43 4.96 -5.24 -6.55
N LYS A 44 4.41 -4.30 -7.34
CA LYS A 44 4.75 -2.88 -7.24
C LYS A 44 4.35 -2.31 -5.89
N ILE A 45 3.18 -2.69 -5.36
CA ILE A 45 2.71 -2.25 -4.05
C ILE A 45 3.64 -2.78 -2.95
N LYS A 46 4.05 -4.05 -3.02
CA LYS A 46 4.99 -4.66 -2.08
C LYS A 46 6.31 -3.93 -2.05
N VAL A 47 6.93 -3.70 -3.22
CA VAL A 47 8.20 -2.97 -3.32
C VAL A 47 8.06 -1.55 -2.77
N ALA A 48 7.01 -0.82 -3.15
CA ALA A 48 6.77 0.53 -2.66
C ALA A 48 6.50 0.57 -1.15
N TYR A 49 5.76 -0.40 -0.62
CA TYR A 49 5.47 -0.52 0.81
C TYR A 49 6.74 -0.78 1.60
N LEU A 50 7.56 -1.78 1.19
CA LEU A 50 8.83 -2.10 1.82
C LEU A 50 9.77 -0.89 1.82
N ARG A 51 9.94 -0.21 0.68
CA ARG A 51 10.73 1.02 0.58
C ARG A 51 10.23 2.11 1.53
N SER A 52 8.91 2.25 1.68
CA SER A 52 8.32 3.24 2.59
C SER A 52 8.51 2.90 4.08
N THR A 53 8.90 1.67 4.40
CA THR A 53 9.11 1.17 5.77
C THR A 53 10.59 1.04 6.14
N ILE A 54 11.51 1.16 5.18
CA ILE A 54 12.94 1.26 5.47
C ILE A 54 13.15 2.58 6.21
N SER A 55 13.46 2.47 7.50
CA SER A 55 13.68 3.61 8.39
C SER A 55 15.01 4.31 8.13
N GLU A 56 15.97 3.63 7.48
CA GLU A 56 17.25 4.21 7.10
C GLU A 56 17.06 5.02 5.82
N ARG A 57 16.77 6.31 6.01
CA ARG A 57 17.08 7.30 5.00
C ARG A 57 18.61 7.28 4.88
N ILE A 58 19.15 6.71 3.80
CA ILE A 58 20.58 6.78 3.50
C ILE A 58 20.93 8.27 3.46
N HIS A 59 21.58 8.75 4.51
CA HIS A 59 22.23 10.04 4.51
C HIS A 59 23.47 9.87 3.63
N HIS A 60 23.43 10.44 2.43
CA HIS A 60 24.66 10.68 1.68
C HIS A 60 25.40 11.79 2.42
N ASP A 61 26.54 11.45 3.02
CA ASP A 61 27.55 12.38 3.50
C ASP A 61 28.24 13.07 2.29
#